data_AF-A0A7S1MGN8-F1
#
_entry.id   AF-A0A7S1MGN8-F1
#
_cell.length_a   1.000
_cell.length_b   1.000
_cell.length_c   1.000
_cell.angle_alpha   90.00
_cell.angle_beta   90.00
_cell.angle_gamma   90.00
#
_symmetry.space_group_name_H-M   'P 1'
#
loop_
_entity.id
_entity.type
_entity.pdbx_description
1 polymer ?
#
loop_
_entity_poly.entity_id
_entity_poly.type
_entity_poly.pdbx_seq_one_letter_code
_entity_poly.pdbx_strand_id
1 'polypeptide(L)'
;RGGPPQVDDARFLMHASFGPTRSSLATLQGMSYQDWIRQQMQLPVELHREYYRRHVNPSFHATSKETGAPRGPCAKGSRWHNYAFTFKDVGKAIEVVGSSKILVDGVFRTDVESGSL
;
A
#
# COMPACT_ATOMS: atom_id res chain seq x y z
N ARG A 1 5.74 -5.76 -46.03
CA ARG A 1 6.98 -5.33 -45.35
C ARG A 1 7.05 -6.08 -44.04
N GLY A 2 7.84 -7.17 -43.97
CA GLY A 2 8.09 -7.91 -42.72
C GLY A 2 9.56 -7.78 -42.37
N GLY A 3 9.85 -7.44 -41.12
CA GLY A 3 11.21 -7.51 -40.59
C GLY A 3 11.62 -8.96 -40.33
N PRO A 4 12.84 -9.24 -39.84
CA PRO A 4 13.15 -10.56 -39.36
C PRO A 4 12.18 -10.94 -38.23
N PRO A 5 11.80 -12.23 -38.06
CA PRO A 5 10.72 -12.67 -37.17
C PRO A 5 10.78 -12.08 -35.75
N GLN A 6 11.99 -11.96 -35.19
CA GLN A 6 12.22 -11.37 -33.87
C GLN A 6 11.86 -9.88 -33.76
N VAL A 7 12.01 -9.10 -34.84
CA VAL A 7 11.67 -7.68 -34.85
C VAL A 7 10.16 -7.49 -34.90
N ASP A 8 9.46 -8.34 -35.64
CA ASP A 8 8.00 -8.30 -35.74
C ASP A 8 7.36 -8.81 -34.44
N ASP A 9 7.91 -9.86 -33.81
CA ASP A 9 7.49 -10.33 -32.48
C ASP A 9 7.72 -9.28 -31.39
N ALA A 10 8.86 -8.58 -31.43
CA ALA A 10 9.14 -7.49 -30.51
C ALA A 10 8.14 -6.33 -30.68
N ARG A 11 7.80 -5.97 -31.93
CA ARG A 11 6.78 -4.94 -32.22
C ARG A 11 5.41 -5.37 -31.73
N PHE A 12 5.02 -6.62 -31.96
CA PHE A 12 3.77 -7.17 -31.46
C PHE A 12 3.68 -7.03 -29.93
N LEU A 13 4.71 -7.45 -29.19
CA LEU A 13 4.72 -7.36 -27.73
C LEU A 13 4.78 -5.92 -27.20
N MET A 14 5.41 -4.99 -27.92
CA MET A 14 5.33 -3.56 -27.57
C MET A 14 3.91 -3.00 -27.67
N HIS A 15 3.08 -3.53 -28.56
CA HIS A 15 1.70 -3.09 -28.73
C HIS A 15 0.70 -3.88 -27.87
N ALA A 16 0.96 -5.15 -27.62
CA ALA A 16 0.03 -6.06 -26.93
C ALA A 16 0.32 -6.23 -25.43
N SER A 17 1.49 -5.81 -24.94
CA SER A 17 1.89 -5.95 -23.54
C SER A 17 2.78 -4.78 -23.09
N PHE A 18 3.45 -4.93 -21.94
CA PHE A 18 4.44 -3.97 -21.43
C PHE A 18 5.79 -3.99 -22.18
N GLY A 19 5.87 -4.71 -23.30
CA GLY A 19 7.06 -4.82 -24.13
C GLY A 19 7.74 -6.19 -24.07
N PRO A 20 8.68 -6.44 -24.99
CA PRO A 20 9.31 -7.74 -25.14
C PRO A 20 10.37 -8.00 -24.07
N THR A 21 10.22 -9.12 -23.38
CA THR A 21 11.29 -9.77 -22.61
C THR A 21 11.91 -10.92 -23.42
N ARG A 22 13.13 -11.34 -23.08
CA ARG A 22 13.80 -12.48 -23.75
C ARG A 22 12.96 -13.76 -23.69
N SER A 23 12.28 -14.01 -22.57
CA SER A 23 11.39 -15.17 -22.42
C SER A 23 10.16 -15.04 -23.32
N SER A 24 9.51 -13.88 -23.37
CA SER A 24 8.31 -13.68 -24.20
C SER A 24 8.59 -13.81 -25.70
N LEU A 25 9.76 -13.38 -26.18
CA LEU A 25 10.19 -13.57 -27.56
C LEU A 25 10.42 -15.05 -27.87
N ALA A 26 11.05 -15.80 -26.96
CA ALA A 26 11.24 -17.25 -27.11
C ALA A 26 9.89 -18.00 -27.14
N THR A 27 8.91 -17.57 -26.35
CA THR A 27 7.56 -18.14 -26.36
C THR A 27 6.87 -17.94 -27.71
N LEU A 28 7.01 -16.77 -28.35
CA LEU A 28 6.37 -16.47 -29.64
C LEU A 28 6.97 -17.25 -30.82
N GLN A 29 8.24 -17.65 -30.78
CA GLN A 29 8.89 -18.40 -31.86
C GLN A 29 8.21 -19.73 -32.21
N GLY A 30 7.39 -20.28 -31.31
CA GLY A 30 6.68 -21.55 -31.49
C GLY A 30 5.16 -21.44 -31.57
N MET A 31 4.58 -20.24 -31.67
CA MET A 31 3.12 -20.05 -31.67
C MET A 31 2.66 -18.89 -32.55
N SER A 32 1.39 -18.94 -32.99
CA SER A 32 0.79 -17.80 -33.67
C SER A 32 0.39 -16.70 -32.68
N TYR A 33 0.31 -15.44 -33.13
CA TYR A 33 -0.19 -14.33 -32.30
C TYR A 33 -1.62 -14.56 -31.81
N GLN A 34 -2.44 -15.26 -32.60
CA GLN A 34 -3.82 -15.59 -32.22
C GLN A 34 -3.84 -16.57 -31.05
N ASP A 35 -2.97 -17.59 -31.08
CA ASP A 35 -2.83 -18.55 -29.98
C ASP A 35 -2.28 -17.86 -28.73
N TRP A 36 -1.29 -16.98 -28.88
CA TRP A 36 -0.76 -16.19 -27.78
C TRP A 36 -1.85 -15.33 -27.11
N ILE A 37 -2.65 -14.60 -27.90
CA ILE A 37 -3.76 -13.78 -27.38
C ILE A 37 -4.77 -14.66 -26.64
N ARG A 38 -5.14 -15.82 -27.20
CA ARG A 38 -6.06 -16.76 -26.52
C ARG A 38 -5.49 -17.25 -25.19
N GLN A 39 -4.20 -17.54 -25.12
CA GLN A 39 -3.54 -17.92 -23.86
C GLN A 39 -3.55 -16.78 -22.85
N GLN A 40 -3.29 -15.53 -23.26
CA GLN A 40 -3.37 -14.38 -22.36
C GLN A 40 -4.79 -14.17 -21.80
N MET A 41 -5.82 -14.37 -22.62
CA MET A 41 -7.22 -14.27 -22.18
C MET A 41 -7.66 -15.39 -21.23
N GLN A 42 -6.92 -16.50 -21.18
CA GLN A 42 -7.20 -17.63 -20.28
C GLN A 42 -6.56 -17.47 -18.89
N LEU A 43 -5.68 -16.48 -18.71
CA LEU A 43 -5.07 -16.22 -17.41
C LEU A 43 -6.15 -15.81 -16.38
N PRO A 44 -6.01 -16.20 -15.11
CA PRO A 44 -6.91 -15.74 -14.06
C PRO A 44 -6.99 -14.22 -14.02
N VAL A 45 -8.19 -13.68 -13.77
CA VAL A 45 -8.38 -12.24 -13.69
C VAL A 45 -7.62 -11.67 -12.47
N GLU A 46 -6.69 -10.76 -12.72
CA GLU A 46 -6.04 -10.00 -11.65
C GLU A 46 -6.81 -8.70 -11.41
N LEU A 47 -7.64 -8.68 -10.37
CA LEU A 47 -8.42 -7.50 -10.04
C LEU A 47 -7.50 -6.45 -9.38
N HIS A 48 -7.29 -5.32 -10.06
CA HIS A 48 -6.55 -4.17 -9.50
C HIS A 48 -6.99 -3.83 -8.06
N ARG A 49 -8.31 -3.89 -7.78
CA ARG A 49 -8.84 -3.61 -6.44
C ARG A 49 -8.41 -4.65 -5.40
N GLU A 50 -8.40 -5.92 -5.77
CA GLU A 50 -7.98 -6.99 -4.87
C GLU A 50 -6.47 -6.91 -4.59
N TYR A 51 -5.67 -6.76 -5.66
CA TYR A 51 -4.23 -6.55 -5.56
C TYR A 51 -3.91 -5.35 -4.68
N TYR A 52 -4.56 -4.21 -4.92
CA TYR A 52 -4.41 -2.99 -4.13
C TYR A 52 -4.74 -3.23 -2.65
N ARG A 53 -5.85 -3.89 -2.32
CA ARG A 53 -6.24 -4.14 -0.92
C ARG A 53 -5.30 -5.10 -0.18
N ARG A 54 -4.68 -6.06 -0.88
CA ARG A 54 -3.72 -6.98 -0.27
C ARG A 54 -2.38 -6.30 0.04
N HIS A 55 -1.94 -5.36 -0.80
CA HIS A 55 -0.60 -4.78 -0.71
C HIS A 55 -0.56 -3.36 -0.13
N VAL A 56 -1.69 -2.65 -0.17
CA VAL A 56 -1.83 -1.33 0.42
C VAL A 56 -2.60 -1.47 1.72
N ASN A 57 -1.88 -1.27 2.84
CA ASN A 57 -2.47 -1.03 4.15
C ASN A 57 -2.42 0.48 4.40
N PRO A 58 -3.35 1.28 3.81
CA PRO A 58 -3.35 2.69 4.11
C PRO A 58 -3.75 2.83 5.57
N SER A 59 -2.81 3.30 6.41
CA SER A 59 -3.14 3.72 7.76
C SER A 59 -4.29 4.70 7.65
N PHE A 60 -5.42 4.38 8.27
CA PHE A 60 -6.60 5.23 8.23
C PHE A 60 -6.28 6.56 8.92
N HIS A 61 -5.88 7.56 8.14
CA HIS A 61 -5.73 8.91 8.62
C HIS A 61 -7.14 9.48 8.78
N ALA A 62 -7.63 9.46 10.02
CA ALA A 62 -8.91 10.03 10.44
C ALA A 62 -8.89 11.56 10.31
N THR A 63 -8.75 12.08 9.09
CA THR A 63 -8.78 13.51 8.77
C THR A 63 -9.84 13.87 7.74
N SER A 64 -10.53 12.91 7.13
CA SER A 64 -11.56 13.23 6.11
C SER A 64 -13.01 13.15 6.60
N LYS A 65 -13.30 12.66 7.81
CA LYS A 65 -14.60 12.81 8.48
C LYS A 65 -14.42 12.81 9.99
N GLU A 66 -15.19 13.63 10.70
CA GLU A 66 -15.41 13.54 12.14
C GLU A 66 -16.19 12.26 12.49
N THR A 67 -15.66 11.08 12.15
CA THR A 67 -16.23 9.81 12.60
C THR A 67 -15.67 9.50 13.97
N GLY A 68 -16.43 9.88 14.99
CA GLY A 68 -16.17 9.56 16.39
C GLY A 68 -15.23 10.56 17.06
N ALA A 69 -15.80 11.47 17.85
CA ALA A 69 -15.00 12.26 18.79
C ALA A 69 -14.13 11.31 19.64
N PRO A 70 -12.89 11.71 20.00
CA PRO A 70 -12.06 10.93 20.90
C PRO A 70 -12.86 10.55 22.15
N ARG A 71 -13.09 9.26 22.35
CA ARG A 71 -13.74 8.75 23.55
C ARG A 71 -12.72 8.76 24.69
N GLY A 72 -13.18 9.02 25.90
CA GLY A 72 -12.30 8.95 27.08
C GLY A 72 -11.63 7.57 27.19
N PRO A 73 -10.42 7.48 27.78
CA PRO A 73 -9.63 6.26 27.91
C PRO A 73 -10.45 4.98 28.18
N CYS A 74 -11.39 5.04 29.12
CA CYS A 74 -12.15 3.87 29.55
C CYS A 74 -13.62 3.84 29.08
N ALA A 75 -14.02 4.73 28.16
CA ALA A 75 -15.40 4.78 27.70
C ALA A 75 -15.76 3.57 26.82
N LYS A 76 -17.03 3.16 26.87
CA LYS A 76 -17.53 2.06 26.03
C LYS A 76 -17.30 2.38 24.55
N GLY A 77 -16.61 1.48 23.85
CA GLY A 77 -16.24 1.65 22.45
C GLY A 77 -14.97 2.46 22.19
N SER A 78 -14.16 2.75 23.21
CA SER A 78 -12.83 3.33 23.03
C SER A 78 -11.92 2.40 22.23
N ARG A 79 -11.09 3.01 21.37
CA ARG A 79 -10.17 2.31 20.47
C ARG A 79 -8.77 2.79 20.76
N TRP A 80 -7.82 1.87 20.76
CA TRP A 80 -6.43 2.10 21.11
C TRP A 80 -5.52 1.71 19.95
N HIS A 81 -4.36 2.36 19.87
CA HIS A 81 -3.28 1.99 18.96
C HIS A 81 -1.96 1.97 19.73
N ASN A 82 -1.01 1.15 19.28
CA ASN A 82 0.26 0.90 19.99
C ASN A 82 1.33 1.99 19.79
N TYR A 83 0.92 3.19 19.38
CA TYR A 83 1.82 4.32 19.10
C TYR A 83 1.47 5.51 19.98
N ALA A 84 2.47 6.13 20.62
CA ALA A 84 2.27 7.37 21.37
C ALA A 84 2.25 8.61 20.44
N PHE A 85 2.99 8.55 19.32
CA PHE A 85 3.12 9.61 18.34
C PHE A 85 2.68 9.15 16.95
N THR A 86 2.16 10.08 16.17
CA THR A 86 1.72 9.86 14.80
C THR A 86 2.29 10.94 13.88
N PHE A 87 2.13 10.77 12.56
CA PHE A 87 2.50 11.81 11.61
C PHE A 87 1.79 13.16 11.85
N LYS A 88 0.65 13.18 12.56
CA LYS A 88 -0.06 14.43 12.93
C LYS A 88 0.65 15.24 14.02
N ASP A 89 1.69 14.70 14.62
CA ASP A 89 2.47 15.33 15.69
C ASP A 89 3.75 15.99 15.18
N VAL A 90 4.07 15.84 13.89
CA VAL A 90 5.22 16.49 13.25
C VAL A 90 5.12 18.01 13.41
N GLY A 91 6.17 18.62 13.97
CA GLY A 91 6.27 20.06 14.20
C GLY A 91 5.56 20.56 15.46
N LYS A 92 4.91 19.69 16.25
CA LYS A 92 4.30 20.06 17.54
C LYS A 92 5.28 19.93 18.68
N ALA A 93 5.09 20.77 19.72
CA ALA A 93 5.86 20.67 20.95
C ALA A 93 5.52 19.38 21.71
N ILE A 94 6.55 18.69 22.20
CA ILE A 94 6.41 17.51 23.05
C ILE A 94 6.90 17.89 24.44
N GLU A 95 6.07 17.63 25.45
CA GLU A 95 6.37 17.96 26.84
C GLU A 95 6.21 16.72 27.72
N VAL A 96 7.13 16.56 28.68
CA VAL A 96 6.98 15.58 29.75
C VAL A 96 6.61 16.33 31.02
N VAL A 97 5.42 16.08 31.54
CA VAL A 97 4.89 16.74 32.74
C VAL A 97 4.87 15.77 33.91
N GLY A 98 5.45 16.19 35.04
CA GLY A 98 5.67 15.31 36.19
C GLY A 98 6.74 14.26 35.90
N SER A 99 6.58 13.06 36.46
CA SER A 99 7.55 11.96 36.29
C SER A 99 7.28 11.04 35.10
N SER A 100 6.11 11.15 34.44
CA SER A 100 5.71 10.13 33.45
C SER A 100 4.73 10.59 32.35
N LYS A 101 4.14 11.78 32.39
CA LYS A 101 3.08 12.14 31.43
C LYS A 101 3.66 12.76 30.17
N ILE A 102 3.32 12.20 29.01
CA ILE A 102 3.68 12.78 27.71
C ILE A 102 2.49 13.61 27.20
N LEU A 103 2.76 14.87 26.87
CA LEU A 103 1.84 15.79 26.23
C LEU A 103 2.39 16.18 24.85
N VAL A 104 1.50 16.41 23.89
CA VAL A 104 1.82 16.99 22.59
C VAL A 104 0.94 18.23 22.41
N ASP A 105 1.55 19.40 22.28
CA ASP A 105 0.84 20.69 22.17
C ASP A 105 -0.15 20.91 23.34
N GLY A 106 0.28 20.58 24.56
CA GLY A 106 -0.53 20.64 25.78
C GLY A 106 -1.59 19.54 25.92
N VAL A 107 -1.75 18.62 24.97
CA VAL A 107 -2.73 17.52 25.02
C VAL A 107 -2.09 16.23 25.50
N PHE A 108 -2.64 15.62 26.55
CA PHE A 108 -2.19 14.33 27.08
C PHE A 108 -2.24 13.22 26.01
N ARG A 109 -1.14 12.47 25.89
CA ARG A 109 -1.01 11.34 24.96
C ARG A 109 -0.94 10.00 25.66
N THR A 110 -0.02 9.84 26.59
CA THR A 110 0.20 8.58 27.31
C THR A 110 1.00 8.83 28.58
N ASP A 111 0.93 7.89 29.51
CA ASP A 111 1.88 7.75 30.60
C ASP A 111 3.07 6.88 30.16
N VAL A 112 4.25 7.14 30.73
CA VAL A 112 5.45 6.31 30.63
C VAL A 112 5.53 5.48 31.90
N GLU A 113 5.60 4.16 31.75
CA GLU A 113 5.89 3.29 32.88
C GLU A 113 7.34 3.53 33.34
N SER A 114 7.51 4.15 34.50
CA SER A 114 8.80 4.24 35.17
C SER A 114 9.04 2.95 35.94
N GLY A 115 9.90 2.08 35.42
CA GLY A 115 10.37 0.90 36.15
C GLY A 115 11.21 1.32 37.36
N SER A 116 11.00 0.67 38.51
CA SER A 116 12.03 0.61 39.55
C SER A 116 13.16 -0.26 39.02
N LEU A 117 14.37 0.29 38.95
CA LEU A 117 15.58 -0.52 38.86
C LEU A 117 15.77 -1.36 40.13
#